data_AF-A0A524L043-F1
#
_entry.id   AF-A0A524L043-F1
#
_cell.length_a   1.000
_cell.length_b   1.000
_cell.length_c   1.000
_cell.angle_alpha   90.00
_cell.angle_beta   90.00
_cell.angle_gamma   90.00
#
_symmetry.space_group_name_H-M   'P 1'
#
loop_
_entity.id
_entity.type
_entity.pdbx_description
1 polymer ?
#
loop_
_entity_poly.entity_id
_entity_poly.type
_entity_poly.pdbx_seq_one_letter_code
_entity_poly.pdbx_strand_id
1 'polypeptide(L)' 'IEEGIKDLLRRVLSMGGTISGEHGIGIAKKRFLPMELSAESIRIQKAIKDVFDPNQILNPGKIFE' A
#
# COMPACT_ATOMS: atom_id res chain seq x y z
N ILE A 1 -17.93 -7.80 -3.01
CA ILE A 1 -17.45 -6.47 -2.55
C ILE A 1 -16.01 -6.25 -2.95
N GLU A 2 -15.09 -7.16 -2.61
CA GLU A 2 -13.66 -6.98 -2.89
C GLU A 2 -13.30 -6.83 -4.37
N GLU A 3 -13.82 -7.69 -5.25
CA GLU A 3 -13.60 -7.55 -6.70
C GLU A 3 -14.14 -6.20 -7.23
N GLY A 4 -15.29 -5.74 -6.74
CA GLY A 4 -15.82 -4.43 -7.09
C GLY A 4 -14.90 -3.27 -6.66
N ILE A 5 -14.26 -3.37 -5.50
CA ILE A 5 -13.25 -2.39 -5.05
C ILE A 5 -12.03 -2.44 -5.97
N LYS A 6 -11.57 -3.65 -6.33
CA LYS A 6 -10.42 -3.84 -7.21
C LYS A 6 -10.68 -3.24 -8.60
N ASP A 7 -11.86 -3.47 -9.17
CA ASP A 7 -12.27 -2.90 -10.46
C ASP A 7 -12.38 -1.37 -10.41
N LEU A 8 -12.96 -0.84 -9.33
CA LEU A 8 -13.00 0.61 -9.10
C LEU A 8 -11.59 1.20 -9.05
N LEU A 9 -10.68 0.62 -8.28
CA LEU A 9 -9.31 1.10 -8.16
C LEU A 9 -8.54 1.02 -9.49
N ARG A 10 -8.71 -0.07 -10.25
CA ARG A 10 -8.14 -0.17 -11.61
C ARG A 10 -8.61 0.98 -12.49
N ARG A 11 -9.92 1.29 -12.45
CA ARG A 11 -10.50 2.38 -13.25
C ARG A 11 -9.99 3.75 -12.82
N VAL A 12 -9.87 3.99 -11.51
CA VAL A 12 -9.30 5.25 -10.99
C VAL A 12 -7.86 5.42 -11.45
N LEU A 13 -7.04 4.37 -11.34
CA LEU A 13 -5.63 4.41 -11.78
C LEU A 13 -5.49 4.59 -13.30
N SER A 14 -6.36 3.94 -14.10
CA SER A 14 -6.33 4.13 -15.56
C SER A 14 -6.72 5.54 -16.01
N MET A 15 -7.32 6.33 -15.12
CA MET A 15 -7.65 7.74 -15.34
C MET A 15 -6.58 8.69 -14.75
N GLY A 16 -5.45 8.16 -14.27
CA GLY A 16 -4.38 8.94 -13.64
C GLY A 16 -4.67 9.36 -12.20
N GLY A 17 -5.70 8.77 -11.56
CA GLY A 17 -5.95 8.91 -10.13
C GLY A 17 -4.98 8.08 -9.28
N THR A 18 -5.25 8.02 -7.97
CA THR A 18 -4.42 7.30 -6.99
C THR A 18 -5.28 6.43 -6.07
N ILE A 19 -4.71 5.39 -5.45
CA ILE A 19 -5.42 4.48 -4.52
C ILE A 19 -5.91 5.24 -3.27
N SER A 20 -5.25 6.34 -2.90
CA SER A 20 -5.68 7.19 -1.80
C SER A 20 -5.24 8.64 -1.97
N GLY A 21 -6.12 9.58 -1.61
CA GLY A 21 -5.77 11.00 -1.45
C GLY A 21 -5.16 11.26 -0.08
N GLU A 22 -5.96 11.73 0.87
CA GLU A 22 -5.50 12.10 2.22
C GLU A 22 -5.63 11.00 3.28
N HIS A 23 -6.50 10.01 3.06
CA HIS A 23 -6.82 8.99 4.09
C HIS A 23 -5.75 7.90 4.25
N GLY A 24 -4.78 7.82 3.34
CA GLY A 24 -3.76 6.78 3.35
C GLY A 24 -4.27 5.37 2.97
N ILE A 25 -3.41 4.37 3.18
CA ILE A 25 -3.63 3.00 2.70
C ILE A 25 -4.20 2.11 3.81
N GLY A 26 -3.53 2.08 4.96
CA GLY A 26 -3.88 1.22 6.10
C GLY A 26 -4.07 -0.25 5.72
N ILE A 27 -4.74 -1.00 6.59
CA ILE A 27 -4.98 -2.44 6.37
C ILE A 27 -5.98 -2.65 5.21
N ALA A 28 -6.96 -1.77 5.09
CA ALA A 28 -8.04 -1.88 4.13
C ALA A 28 -7.55 -1.86 2.67
N LYS A 29 -6.48 -1.10 2.38
CA LYS A 29 -5.97 -0.94 1.00
C LYS A 29 -4.57 -1.54 0.77
N LYS A 30 -3.85 -2.04 1.80
CA LYS A 30 -2.46 -2.52 1.63
C LYS A 30 -2.27 -3.54 0.52
N ARG A 31 -3.24 -4.44 0.33
CA ARG A 31 -3.22 -5.47 -0.72
C ARG A 31 -3.30 -4.93 -2.15
N PHE A 32 -3.75 -3.69 -2.33
CA PHE A 32 -3.83 -3.03 -3.63
C PHE A 32 -2.59 -2.19 -3.95
N LEU A 33 -1.65 -2.00 -3.01
CA LEU A 33 -0.41 -1.25 -3.24
C LEU A 33 0.33 -1.64 -4.54
N PRO A 34 0.46 -2.93 -4.90
CA PRO A 34 1.13 -3.33 -6.14
C PRO A 34 0.44 -2.87 -7.43
N MET A 35 -0.80 -2.35 -7.35
CA MET A 35 -1.50 -1.79 -8.51
C MET A 35 -0.99 -0.40 -8.90
N GLU A 36 -0.41 0.35 -7.94
CA GLU A 36 0.08 1.71 -8.15
C GLU A 36 1.61 1.82 -7.98
N LEU A 37 2.18 1.08 -7.01
CA LEU A 37 3.60 1.13 -6.71
C LEU A 37 4.34 -0.06 -7.30
N SER A 38 5.53 0.20 -7.84
CA SER A 38 6.44 -0.85 -8.29
C SER A 38 6.91 -1.71 -7.12
N ALA A 39 7.26 -2.97 -7.42
CA ALA A 39 7.86 -3.88 -6.44
C ALA A 39 9.14 -3.28 -5.82
N GLU A 40 9.92 -2.52 -6.59
CA GLU A 40 11.12 -1.84 -6.09
C GLU A 40 10.79 -0.76 -5.07
N SER A 41 9.79 0.09 -5.32
CA SER A 41 9.35 1.12 -4.37
C SER A 41 8.87 0.49 -3.06
N ILE A 42 8.11 -0.60 -3.14
CA ILE A 42 7.65 -1.36 -1.96
C ILE A 42 8.84 -1.93 -1.18
N ARG A 43 9.85 -2.52 -1.86
CA ARG A 43 11.06 -3.03 -1.19
C ARG A 43 11.83 -1.92 -0.48
N ILE A 44 11.99 -0.76 -1.11
CA ILE A 44 12.71 0.38 -0.51
C ILE A 44 12.00 0.84 0.75
N GLN A 45 10.66 0.98 0.70
CA GLN A 45 9.88 1.35 1.88
C GLN A 45 10.01 0.33 3.02
N LYS A 46 10.02 -0.97 2.69
CA LYS A 46 10.27 -2.03 3.68
C LYS A 46 11.67 -1.93 4.28
N ALA A 47 12.70 -1.74 3.45
CA ALA A 47 14.08 -1.57 3.92
C ALA A 47 14.23 -0.36 4.85
N ILE A 48 13.58 0.76 4.54
CA ILE A 48 13.54 1.94 5.43
C ILE A 48 12.88 1.58 6.77
N LYS A 49 11.74 0.89 6.74
CA LYS A 49 11.04 0.42 7.95
C LYS A 49 11.95 -0.45 8.82
N ASP A 50 12.66 -1.39 8.22
CA ASP A 50 13.53 -2.33 8.94
C ASP A 50 14.76 -1.64 9.58
N VAL A 51 15.26 -0.55 8.98
CA VAL A 51 16.35 0.26 9.55
C VAL A 51 15.91 0.99 10.83
N PHE A 52 14.70 1.55 10.84
CA PHE A 52 14.22 2.37 11.96
C PHE A 52 13.37 1.58 12.98
N ASP A 53 12.88 0.41 12.63
CA ASP A 53 12.12 -0.48 13.50
C ASP A 53 12.55 -1.95 13.37
N PRO A 54 13.81 -2.27 13.72
CA PRO A 54 14.36 -3.62 13.57
C PRO A 54 13.62 -4.69 14.39
N ASN A 55 12.86 -4.29 15.41
CA ASN A 55 12.07 -5.18 16.26
C ASN A 55 10.58 -5.19 15.88
N GLN A 56 10.17 -4.50 14.80
CA GLN A 56 8.80 -4.44 14.30
C GLN A 56 7.74 -4.01 15.36
N ILE A 57 8.08 -3.09 16.26
CA ILE A 57 7.17 -2.65 17.34
C ILE A 57 6.25 -1.49 16.93
N LEU A 58 6.65 -0.70 15.92
CA LEU A 58 5.90 0.47 15.47
C LEU A 58 4.80 0.05 14.49
N ASN A 59 3.63 -0.30 15.05
CA ASN A 59 2.39 -0.61 14.33
C ASN A 59 2.50 -1.84 13.40
N PRO A 60 2.76 -3.03 13.98
CA PRO A 60 3.03 -4.26 13.24
C PRO A 60 1.88 -4.64 12.29
N GLY A 61 2.22 -5.09 11.08
CA GLY A 61 1.27 -5.60 10.09
C GLY A 61 0.38 -4.55 9.41
N LYS A 62 0.49 -3.26 9.77
CA LYS A 62 -0.36 -2.19 9.21
C LYS A 62 -0.18 -2.03 7.71
N ILE A 63 1.08 -1.94 7.27
CA ILE A 63 1.47 -1.81 5.85
C ILE A 63 2.41 -2.97 5.48
N PHE A 64 3.49 -3.15 6.26
CA PHE A 64 4.49 -4.20 6.09
C PHE A 64 4.50 -5.15 7.30
N GLU A 65 5.02 -6.36 7.06
CA GLU A 65 5.31 -7.40 8.06
C GLU A 65 6.76 -7.26 8.56
#